data_AF-A0A964PCG8-F1
#
_entry.id   AF-A0A964PCG8-F1
#
_cell.length_a   1.000
_cell.length_b   1.000
_cell.length_c   1.000
_cell.angle_alpha   90.00
_cell.angle_beta   90.00
_cell.angle_gamma   90.00
#
_symmetry.space_group_name_H-M   'P 1'
#
loop_
_entity.id
_entity.type
_entity.pdbx_description
1 polymer ?
#
loop_
_entity_poly.entity_id
_entity_poly.type
_entity_poly.pdbx_seq_one_letter_code
_entity_poly.pdbx_strand_id
1 'polypeptide(L)'
;MADENETPIAPARVAQELKALSDGRKAGKFNENEYEHRFSRMISELRDRRISGTRAEIMATLTPLKVDGTVTDTDWMRLVKQLGLA
;
A
#
# COMPACT_ATOMS: atom_id res chain seq x y z
N MET A 1 6.34 26.26 -9.08
CA MET A 1 5.29 25.66 -9.92
C MET A 1 4.87 24.41 -9.18
N ALA A 2 3.71 24.42 -8.56
CA ALA A 2 3.17 23.24 -7.89
C ALA A 2 2.25 22.59 -8.92
N ASP A 3 2.65 21.43 -9.43
CA ASP A 3 1.95 20.77 -10.51
C ASP A 3 0.53 20.37 -10.06
N GLU A 4 -0.46 21.07 -10.60
CA GLU A 4 -1.88 20.75 -10.55
C GLU A 4 -2.15 19.54 -11.46
N ASN A 5 -2.13 18.30 -10.94
CA ASN A 5 -2.94 17.13 -11.40
C ASN A 5 -2.44 15.75 -10.92
N GLU A 6 -2.06 15.59 -9.66
CA GLU A 6 -1.90 14.23 -9.14
C GLU A 6 -3.29 13.60 -8.92
N THR A 7 -3.78 12.85 -9.92
CA THR A 7 -5.05 12.12 -9.80
C THR A 7 -4.97 11.17 -8.61
N PRO A 8 -5.92 11.24 -7.66
CA PRO A 8 -5.94 10.37 -6.49
C PRO A 8 -5.90 8.89 -6.89
N ILE A 9 -5.19 8.08 -6.10
CA ILE A 9 -5.03 6.67 -6.38
C ILE A 9 -6.30 5.91 -5.97
N ALA A 10 -6.81 5.03 -6.83
CA ALA A 10 -7.93 4.17 -6.50
C ALA A 10 -7.53 3.12 -5.43
N PRO A 11 -8.36 2.82 -4.41
CA PRO A 11 -8.06 1.77 -3.43
C PRO A 11 -7.71 0.41 -4.06
N ALA A 12 -8.36 0.06 -5.18
CA ALA A 12 -8.08 -1.16 -5.92
C ALA A 12 -6.64 -1.19 -6.49
N ARG A 13 -6.12 -0.04 -6.92
CA ARG A 13 -4.73 0.08 -7.40
C ARG A 13 -3.75 -0.14 -6.25
N VAL A 14 -4.03 0.42 -5.08
CA VAL A 14 -3.24 0.20 -3.85
C VAL A 14 -3.21 -1.28 -3.50
N ALA A 15 -4.36 -1.96 -3.53
CA ALA A 15 -4.45 -3.38 -3.25
C ALA A 15 -3.61 -4.22 -4.23
N GLN A 16 -3.67 -3.91 -5.52
CA GLN A 16 -2.87 -4.59 -6.55
C GLN A 16 -1.36 -4.43 -6.33
N GLU A 17 -0.90 -3.21 -6.06
CA GLU A 17 0.52 -2.93 -5.82
C GLU A 17 1.03 -3.60 -4.55
N LEU A 18 0.26 -3.49 -3.46
CA LEU A 18 0.59 -4.14 -2.18
C LEU A 18 0.65 -5.66 -2.33
N LYS A 19 -0.31 -6.26 -3.04
CA LYS A 19 -0.29 -7.69 -3.34
C LYS A 19 0.95 -8.09 -4.14
N ALA A 20 1.27 -7.37 -5.21
CA ALA A 20 2.44 -7.67 -6.04
C ALA A 20 3.76 -7.58 -5.25
N LEU A 21 3.86 -6.58 -4.36
CA LEU A 21 5.01 -6.40 -3.48
C LEU A 21 5.16 -7.57 -2.49
N SER A 22 4.08 -7.93 -1.80
CA SER A 22 4.08 -9.04 -0.83
C SER A 22 4.31 -10.40 -1.50
N ASP A 23 3.68 -10.66 -2.64
CA ASP A 23 3.88 -11.88 -3.42
C ASP A 23 5.33 -11.98 -3.93
N GLY A 24 5.92 -10.86 -4.35
CA GLY A 24 7.33 -10.81 -4.75
C GLY A 24 8.30 -11.11 -3.60
N ARG A 25 8.03 -10.61 -2.39
CA ARG A 25 8.80 -10.96 -1.18
C ARG A 25 8.70 -12.45 -0.86
N LYS A 26 7.48 -12.99 -0.86
CA LYS A 26 7.22 -14.42 -0.58
C LYS A 26 7.88 -15.34 -1.60
N ALA A 27 7.91 -14.93 -2.87
CA ALA A 27 8.56 -15.66 -3.94
C ALA A 27 10.09 -15.51 -3.96
N GLY A 28 10.69 -14.76 -3.02
CA GLY A 28 12.13 -14.50 -2.98
C GLY A 28 12.63 -13.60 -4.12
N LYS A 29 11.74 -12.90 -4.83
CA LYS A 29 12.10 -11.98 -5.92
C LYS A 29 12.73 -10.68 -5.42
N PHE A 30 12.44 -10.31 -4.18
CA PHE A 30 13.00 -9.13 -3.53
C PHE A 30 13.75 -9.58 -2.28
N ASN A 31 15.00 -9.15 -2.14
CA ASN A 31 15.66 -9.22 -0.84
C ASN A 31 15.05 -8.19 0.13
N GLU A 32 15.43 -8.25 1.40
CA GLU A 32 14.87 -7.39 2.44
C GLU A 32 15.01 -5.90 2.13
N ASN A 33 16.18 -5.46 1.66
CA ASN A 33 16.45 -4.07 1.33
C ASN A 33 15.61 -3.59 0.13
N GLU A 34 15.46 -4.43 -0.89
CA GLU A 34 14.63 -4.12 -2.07
C GLU A 34 13.16 -4.04 -1.72
N TYR A 35 12.67 -4.97 -0.90
CA TYR A 35 11.30 -4.94 -0.39
C TYR A 35 11.05 -3.66 0.39
N GLU A 36 11.95 -3.33 1.32
CA GLU A 36 11.85 -2.14 2.16
C GLU A 36 11.84 -0.85 1.33
N HIS A 37 12.75 -0.74 0.36
CA HIS A 37 12.80 0.41 -0.53
C HIS A 37 11.51 0.57 -1.36
N ARG A 38 11.00 -0.53 -1.92
CA ARG A 38 9.76 -0.51 -2.71
C ARG A 38 8.53 -0.22 -1.85
N PHE A 39 8.44 -0.79 -0.65
CA PHE A 39 7.37 -0.52 0.30
C PHE A 39 7.36 0.96 0.69
N SER A 40 8.51 1.51 1.07
CA SER A 40 8.66 2.92 1.42
C SER A 40 8.27 3.85 0.27
N ARG A 41 8.72 3.54 -0.96
CA ARG A 41 8.34 4.30 -2.16
C ARG A 41 6.82 4.31 -2.40
N MET A 42 6.17 3.14 -2.27
CA MET A 42 4.72 3.02 -2.42
C MET A 42 4.00 3.89 -1.38
N ILE A 43 4.41 3.85 -0.11
CA ILE A 43 3.80 4.69 0.94
C ILE A 43 3.95 6.18 0.64
N SER A 44 5.13 6.63 0.20
CA SER A 44 5.36 8.04 -0.15
C SER A 44 4.42 8.47 -1.28
N GLU A 45 4.31 7.68 -2.35
CA GLU A 45 3.39 7.98 -3.46
C GLU A 45 1.93 8.07 -2.99
N LEU A 46 1.48 7.13 -2.15
CA LEU A 46 0.11 7.13 -1.62
C LEU A 46 -0.18 8.36 -0.75
N ARG A 47 0.83 8.88 -0.03
CA ARG A 47 0.70 10.09 0.78
C ARG A 47 0.67 11.35 -0.07
N ASP A 48 1.52 11.41 -1.09
CA ASP A 48 1.64 12.58 -1.97
C ASP A 48 0.36 12.73 -2.83
N ARG A 49 -0.04 11.64 -3.48
CA ARG A 49 -1.18 11.63 -4.42
C ARG A 49 -2.55 11.48 -3.75
N ARG A 50 -2.56 11.04 -2.49
CA ARG A 50 -3.75 10.60 -1.73
C ARG A 50 -4.46 9.39 -2.35
N ILE A 51 -5.25 8.72 -1.53
CA ILE A 51 -6.13 7.62 -1.96
C ILE A 51 -7.54 8.19 -2.09
N SER A 52 -8.21 7.90 -3.21
CA SER A 52 -9.61 8.25 -3.43
C SER A 52 -10.55 7.46 -2.54
N GLY A 53 -11.71 8.05 -2.26
CA GLY A 53 -12.74 7.46 -1.42
C GLY A 53 -12.55 7.75 0.08
N THR A 54 -13.45 7.19 0.87
CA THR A 54 -13.49 7.29 2.32
C THR A 54 -12.52 6.29 2.97
N ARG A 55 -12.14 6.57 4.23
CA ARG A 55 -11.36 5.63 5.04
C ARG A 55 -12.00 4.23 5.09
N ALA A 56 -13.33 4.15 5.15
CA ALA A 56 -14.05 2.88 5.17
C ALA A 56 -13.91 2.10 3.86
N GLU A 57 -14.03 2.76 2.70
CA GLU A 57 -13.86 2.15 1.38
C GLU A 57 -12.41 1.68 1.16
N ILE A 58 -11.43 2.49 1.58
CA ILE A 58 -10.01 2.12 1.53
C ILE A 58 -9.77 0.86 2.39
N MET A 59 -10.21 0.88 3.64
CA MET A 59 -10.04 -0.25 4.56
C MET A 59 -10.78 -1.50 4.06
N ALA A 60 -12.00 -1.37 3.54
CA ALA A 60 -12.74 -2.49 2.98
C ALA A 60 -12.03 -3.12 1.77
N THR A 61 -11.34 -2.31 0.96
CA THR A 61 -10.58 -2.79 -0.19
C THR A 61 -9.27 -3.48 0.19
N LEU A 62 -8.58 -2.98 1.23
CA LEU A 62 -7.26 -3.48 1.64
C LEU A 62 -7.33 -4.65 2.63
N THR A 63 -8.34 -4.67 3.51
CA THR A 63 -8.49 -5.68 4.58
C THR A 63 -8.45 -7.14 4.10
N PRO A 64 -9.04 -7.51 2.93
CA PRO A 64 -8.94 -8.87 2.42
C PRO A 64 -7.51 -9.38 2.27
N LEU A 65 -6.55 -8.53 1.90
CA LEU A 65 -5.13 -8.90 1.74
C LEU A 65 -4.45 -9.24 3.08
N LYS A 66 -4.95 -8.70 4.18
CA LYS A 66 -4.50 -9.10 5.52
C LYS A 66 -5.15 -10.42 5.91
N VAL A 67 -6.46 -10.54 5.72
CA VAL A 67 -7.25 -11.71 6.14
C VAL A 67 -6.81 -12.98 5.41
N ASP A 68 -6.50 -12.88 4.12
CA ASP A 68 -6.01 -14.01 3.33
C ASP A 68 -4.51 -14.30 3.54
N GLY A 69 -3.84 -13.50 4.37
CA GLY A 69 -2.42 -13.62 4.69
C GLY A 69 -1.47 -13.17 3.57
N THR A 70 -1.95 -12.54 2.51
CA THR A 70 -1.12 -11.93 1.45
C THR A 70 -0.12 -10.96 2.07
N VAL A 71 -0.60 -10.07 2.94
CA VAL A 71 0.17 -9.07 3.68
C VAL A 71 0.34 -9.53 5.12
N THR A 72 1.55 -9.45 5.65
CA THR A 72 1.83 -9.82 7.05
C THR A 72 1.20 -8.83 8.02
N ASP A 73 0.91 -9.24 9.26
CA ASP A 73 0.36 -8.33 10.28
C ASP A 73 1.28 -7.12 10.54
N THR A 74 2.59 -7.33 10.52
CA THR A 74 3.59 -6.26 10.69
C THR A 74 3.51 -5.23 9.57
N ASP A 75 3.49 -5.69 8.31
CA ASP A 75 3.41 -4.80 7.15
C ASP A 75 2.05 -4.10 7.08
N TRP A 76 0.97 -4.80 7.46
CA TRP A 76 -0.36 -4.23 7.59
C TRP A 76 -0.40 -3.09 8.60
N MET A 77 0.07 -3.32 9.83
CA MET A 77 0.10 -2.30 10.88
C MET A 77 0.91 -1.07 10.45
N ARG A 78 2.04 -1.30 9.78
CA ARG A 78 2.88 -0.24 9.26
C ARG A 78 2.16 0.57 8.18
N LEU A 79 1.52 -0.09 7.21
CA LEU A 79 0.74 0.54 6.15
C LEU A 79 -0.36 1.43 6.73
N VAL A 80 -1.23 0.88 7.59
CA VAL A 80 -2.38 1.64 8.12
C VAL A 80 -1.92 2.81 8.99
N LYS A 81 -0.84 2.65 9.75
CA LYS A 81 -0.27 3.72 10.58
C LYS A 81 0.32 4.84 9.71
N GLN A 82 1.10 4.51 8.70
CA GLN A 82 1.76 5.50 7.85
C GLN A 82 0.80 6.25 6.92
N LEU A 83 -0.34 5.64 6.61
CA LEU A 83 -1.41 6.27 5.82
C LEU A 83 -2.49 6.96 6.69
N GLY A 84 -2.39 6.90 8.03
CA GLY A 84 -3.40 7.50 8.92
C GLY A 84 -4.77 6.78 8.88
N LEU A 85 -4.78 5.50 8.55
CA LEU A 85 -5.97 4.63 8.47
C LEU A 85 -6.22 3.84 9.76
N ALA A 86 -5.32 3.94 10.74
CA ALA A 86 -5.46 3.40 12.10
C ALA A 86 -6.25 4.35 13.01
#